data_AF-A0A318YY73-F1
#
_entry.id   AF-A0A318YY73-F1
#
_cell.length_a   1.000
_cell.length_b   1.000
_cell.length_c   1.000
_cell.angle_alpha   90.00
_cell.angle_beta   90.00
_cell.angle_gamma   90.00
#
_symmetry.space_group_name_H-M   'P 1'
#
loop_
_entity.id
_entity.type
_entity.pdbx_description
1 polymer ?
#
loop_
_entity_poly.entity_id
_entity_poly.type
_entity_poly.pdbx_seq_one_letter_code
_entity_poly.pdbx_strand_id
1 'polypeptide(L)'
;MNIDGFALVTGAGSGIGRDCAIAYAIEGAAGVAFADLDPVAATAAAQESKLLATNPDYRALTIEVNVRDPDSVQEMVDTVVMAFGRIDYSVNSAGVGVEQPAEISKASVREFERFMDVNVKGTLLCVRAVSAQMKQQEARHFSLRKSTPARSCGRGVIINLGSSNSYVATPNIVQYTASKHAVMGITRNAGAPGFSSIRDPSQFDLPLVGGNSDDRASGGGRSEFGICDESSGADGPRASFVTGAGWMVDGGATLQLQT
;
A
#
# COMPACT_ATOMS: atom_id res chain seq x y z
N MET A 1 3.56 -7.30 16.49
CA MET A 1 4.69 -6.39 16.15
C MET A 1 4.42 -5.08 16.89
N ASN A 2 5.25 -4.03 16.84
CA ASN A 2 4.85 -2.72 17.40
C ASN A 2 5.18 -1.66 16.33
N ILE A 3 4.23 -1.45 15.42
CA ILE A 3 4.30 -0.38 14.42
C ILE A 3 4.04 0.93 15.16
N ASP A 4 4.90 1.92 14.98
CA ASP A 4 4.76 3.27 15.51
C ASP A 4 4.59 4.28 14.36
N GLY A 5 3.95 5.42 14.64
CA GLY A 5 3.72 6.47 13.63
C GLY A 5 2.32 6.46 13.04
N PHE A 6 2.15 7.10 11.88
CA PHE A 6 0.83 7.40 11.32
C PHE A 6 0.63 6.81 9.93
N ALA A 7 -0.49 6.09 9.75
CA ALA A 7 -0.86 5.49 8.47
C ALA A 7 -1.97 6.29 7.76
N LEU A 8 -1.89 6.36 6.43
CA LEU A 8 -2.94 6.83 5.54
C LEU A 8 -3.36 5.69 4.63
N VAL A 9 -4.62 5.28 4.68
CA VAL A 9 -5.15 4.20 3.85
C VAL A 9 -6.29 4.75 2.98
N THR A 10 -6.15 4.61 1.66
CA THR A 10 -7.24 4.91 0.70
C THR A 10 -8.03 3.65 0.40
N GLY A 11 -9.35 3.77 0.20
CA GLY A 11 -10.23 2.60 0.11
C GLY A 11 -10.43 1.91 1.46
N ALA A 12 -10.32 2.67 2.55
CA ALA A 12 -10.32 2.15 3.92
C ALA A 12 -11.72 1.79 4.47
N GLY A 13 -12.78 2.02 3.72
CA GLY A 13 -14.15 1.70 4.10
C GLY A 13 -14.53 0.24 3.88
N SER A 14 -13.81 -0.50 3.01
CA SER A 14 -14.15 -1.89 2.71
C SER A 14 -12.96 -2.76 2.30
N GLY A 15 -13.18 -4.09 2.34
CA GLY A 15 -12.25 -5.11 1.86
C GLY A 15 -10.83 -4.95 2.41
N ILE A 16 -9.86 -5.17 1.52
CA ILE A 16 -8.42 -5.14 1.84
C ILE A 16 -7.99 -3.80 2.47
N GLY A 17 -8.49 -2.66 1.96
CA GLY A 17 -8.12 -1.37 2.52
C GLY A 17 -8.59 -1.21 3.97
N ARG A 18 -9.84 -1.59 4.26
CA ARG A 18 -10.36 -1.60 5.65
C ARG A 18 -9.52 -2.49 6.55
N ASP A 19 -9.23 -3.71 6.11
CA ASP A 19 -8.51 -4.69 6.93
C ASP A 19 -7.07 -4.24 7.21
N CYS A 20 -6.38 -3.67 6.22
CA CYS A 20 -5.07 -3.04 6.42
C CYS A 20 -5.15 -1.88 7.44
N ALA A 21 -6.14 -1.00 7.33
CA ALA A 21 -6.29 0.14 8.23
C ALA A 21 -6.54 -0.29 9.69
N ILE A 22 -7.37 -1.32 9.90
CA ILE A 22 -7.61 -1.92 11.22
C ILE A 22 -6.35 -2.63 11.73
N ALA A 23 -5.63 -3.35 10.86
CA ALA A 23 -4.40 -4.03 11.23
C ALA A 23 -3.34 -3.05 11.76
N TYR A 24 -3.19 -1.86 11.16
CA TYR A 24 -2.30 -0.83 11.72
C TYR A 24 -2.68 -0.41 13.14
N ALA A 25 -3.97 -0.31 13.45
CA ALA A 25 -4.44 0.01 14.80
C ALA A 25 -4.09 -1.11 15.79
N ILE A 26 -4.33 -2.37 15.41
CA ILE A 26 -4.00 -3.56 16.20
C ILE A 26 -2.49 -3.68 16.43
N GLU A 27 -1.68 -3.33 15.43
CA GLU A 27 -0.22 -3.43 15.49
C GLU A 27 0.46 -2.23 16.18
N GLY A 28 -0.31 -1.28 16.70
CA GLY A 28 0.19 -0.24 17.62
C GLY A 28 0.42 1.14 17.01
N ALA A 29 -0.04 1.39 15.78
CA ALA A 29 0.11 2.70 15.14
C ALA A 29 -0.43 3.82 16.05
N ALA A 30 0.20 4.99 16.02
CA ALA A 30 -0.26 6.15 16.80
C ALA A 30 -1.54 6.76 16.20
N GLY A 31 -1.75 6.57 14.90
CA GLY A 31 -3.02 6.92 14.27
C GLY A 31 -3.15 6.41 12.84
N VAL A 32 -4.39 6.31 12.38
CA VAL A 32 -4.74 5.89 11.02
C VAL A 32 -5.76 6.86 10.43
N ALA A 33 -5.50 7.34 9.22
CA ALA A 33 -6.45 8.07 8.40
C ALA A 33 -7.16 7.09 7.46
N PHE A 34 -8.47 6.97 7.63
CA PHE A 34 -9.40 6.18 6.84
C PHE A 34 -9.95 7.07 5.73
N ALA A 35 -9.31 7.00 4.58
CA ALA A 35 -9.70 7.77 3.41
C ALA A 35 -10.53 6.90 2.46
N ASP A 36 -11.76 7.30 2.17
CA ASP A 36 -12.64 6.56 1.25
C ASP A 36 -13.59 7.52 0.52
N LEU A 37 -14.13 7.08 -0.62
CA LEU A 37 -15.19 7.80 -1.30
C LEU A 37 -16.53 7.68 -0.56
N ASP A 38 -16.71 6.59 0.20
CA ASP A 38 -17.86 6.39 1.09
C ASP A 38 -17.49 6.82 2.54
N PRO A 39 -17.90 8.03 2.97
CA PRO A 39 -17.56 8.52 4.31
C PRO A 39 -18.25 7.71 5.42
N VAL A 40 -19.37 7.04 5.13
CA VAL A 40 -20.09 6.22 6.11
C VAL A 40 -19.30 4.95 6.38
N ALA A 41 -18.84 4.27 5.31
CA ALA A 41 -18.01 3.08 5.42
C ALA A 41 -16.68 3.38 6.12
N ALA A 42 -16.00 4.48 5.76
CA ALA A 42 -14.78 4.92 6.43
C ALA A 42 -15.00 5.18 7.92
N THR A 43 -16.12 5.81 8.28
CA THR A 43 -16.45 6.10 9.68
C THR A 43 -16.71 4.83 10.49
N ALA A 44 -17.40 3.85 9.92
CA ALA A 44 -17.62 2.57 10.57
C ALA A 44 -16.30 1.83 10.83
N ALA A 45 -15.41 1.76 9.83
CA ALA A 45 -14.08 1.15 9.96
C ALA A 45 -13.21 1.88 11.01
N ALA A 46 -13.26 3.22 11.02
CA ALA A 46 -12.54 4.03 12.01
C ALA A 46 -13.05 3.78 13.44
N GLN A 47 -14.35 3.63 13.65
CA GLN A 47 -14.92 3.31 14.96
C GLN A 47 -14.50 1.92 15.43
N GLU A 48 -14.55 0.93 14.55
CA GLU A 48 -14.09 -0.43 14.84
C GLU A 48 -12.60 -0.46 15.22
N SER A 49 -11.76 0.26 14.46
CA SER A 49 -10.32 0.32 14.74
C SER A 49 -10.00 0.85 16.14
N LYS A 50 -10.78 1.80 16.66
CA LYS A 50 -10.59 2.34 18.03
C LYS A 50 -10.83 1.28 19.12
N LEU A 51 -11.72 0.32 18.87
CA LEU A 51 -12.00 -0.76 19.81
C LEU A 51 -10.89 -1.82 19.82
N LEU A 52 -10.16 -1.94 18.71
CA LEU A 52 -9.14 -2.96 18.49
C LEU A 52 -7.70 -2.40 18.66
N ALA A 53 -7.56 -1.09 18.77
CA ALA A 53 -6.27 -0.43 18.86
C ALA A 53 -5.51 -0.86 20.12
N THR A 54 -4.24 -1.23 19.95
CA THR A 54 -3.36 -1.60 21.06
C THR A 54 -2.58 -0.41 21.62
N ASN A 55 -2.48 0.68 20.86
CA ASN A 55 -1.90 1.93 21.32
C ASN A 55 -2.93 2.74 22.11
N PRO A 56 -2.68 3.08 23.40
CA PRO A 56 -3.64 3.81 24.22
C PRO A 56 -3.92 5.24 23.71
N ASP A 57 -2.99 5.83 22.97
CA ASP A 57 -3.10 7.17 22.41
C ASP A 57 -3.52 7.15 20.93
N TYR A 58 -4.10 6.02 20.47
CA TYR A 58 -4.51 5.83 19.09
C TYR A 58 -5.53 6.87 18.61
N ARG A 59 -5.28 7.42 17.42
CA ARG A 59 -6.14 8.40 16.76
C ARG A 59 -6.64 7.87 15.42
N ALA A 60 -7.95 7.75 15.26
CA ALA A 60 -8.56 7.52 13.95
C ALA A 60 -9.08 8.82 13.36
N LEU A 61 -8.76 9.08 12.09
CA LEU A 61 -9.22 10.21 11.29
C LEU A 61 -9.99 9.68 10.08
N THR A 62 -11.15 10.25 9.76
CA THR A 62 -11.93 9.88 8.57
C THR A 62 -11.86 11.00 7.55
N ILE A 63 -11.69 10.66 6.28
CA ILE A 63 -11.55 11.62 5.18
C ILE A 63 -12.35 11.11 3.99
N GLU A 64 -13.23 11.94 3.44
CA GLU A 64 -13.83 11.67 2.14
C GLU A 64 -12.80 12.01 1.05
N VAL A 65 -12.48 11.05 0.18
CA VAL A 65 -11.53 11.27 -0.91
C VAL A 65 -12.02 10.66 -2.22
N ASN A 66 -11.97 11.46 -3.28
CA ASN A 66 -12.04 10.96 -4.64
C ASN A 66 -10.62 10.89 -5.22
N VAL A 67 -10.02 9.69 -5.23
CA VAL A 67 -8.64 9.50 -5.73
C VAL A 67 -8.45 9.88 -7.20
N ARG A 68 -9.54 10.03 -7.97
CA ARG A 68 -9.49 10.46 -9.37
C ARG A 68 -9.25 11.97 -9.52
N ASP A 69 -9.42 12.73 -8.44
CA ASP A 69 -9.32 14.18 -8.41
C ASP A 69 -8.02 14.62 -7.73
N PRO A 70 -7.10 15.29 -8.44
CA PRO A 70 -5.84 15.73 -7.86
C PRO A 70 -6.02 16.69 -6.67
N ASP A 71 -7.06 17.52 -6.66
CA ASP A 71 -7.28 18.49 -5.58
C ASP A 71 -7.79 17.79 -4.32
N SER A 72 -8.73 16.84 -4.48
CA SER A 72 -9.20 15.97 -3.39
C SER A 72 -8.06 15.16 -2.77
N VAL A 73 -7.15 14.61 -3.58
CA VAL A 73 -5.97 13.88 -3.08
C VAL A 73 -5.01 14.79 -2.31
N GLN A 74 -4.79 16.02 -2.79
CA GLN A 74 -3.94 16.98 -2.09
C GLN A 74 -4.55 17.40 -0.75
N GLU A 75 -5.84 17.71 -0.73
CA GLU A 75 -6.58 18.06 0.51
C GLU A 75 -6.56 16.91 1.53
N MET A 76 -6.68 15.65 1.08
CA MET A 76 -6.51 14.48 1.93
C MET A 76 -5.12 14.48 2.60
N VAL A 77 -4.05 14.65 1.82
CA VAL A 77 -2.68 14.68 2.37
C VAL A 77 -2.50 15.83 3.36
N ASP A 78 -2.95 17.03 3.01
CA ASP A 78 -2.85 18.22 3.85
C ASP A 78 -3.61 18.04 5.18
N THR A 79 -4.80 17.42 5.11
CA THR A 79 -5.63 17.11 6.29
C THR A 79 -4.93 16.12 7.23
N VAL A 80 -4.31 15.08 6.68
CA VAL A 80 -3.54 14.11 7.48
C VAL A 80 -2.34 14.77 8.13
N VAL A 81 -1.60 15.59 7.39
CA VAL A 81 -0.42 16.31 7.92
C VAL A 81 -0.83 17.32 8.98
N MET A 82 -1.94 18.03 8.80
CA MET A 82 -2.48 18.93 9.81
C MET A 82 -2.86 18.18 11.09
N ALA A 83 -3.46 17.00 10.97
CA ALA A 83 -3.89 16.21 12.12
C ALA A 83 -2.75 15.47 12.83
N PHE A 84 -1.86 14.84 12.08
CA PHE A 84 -0.84 13.91 12.58
C PHE A 84 0.59 14.46 12.50
N GLY A 85 0.82 15.54 11.76
CA GLY A 85 2.12 16.16 11.53
C GLY A 85 2.97 15.49 10.44
N ARG A 86 2.64 14.25 10.06
CA ARG A 86 3.40 13.43 9.09
C ARG A 86 2.57 12.25 8.58
N ILE A 87 3.07 11.60 7.52
CA ILE A 87 2.60 10.32 6.99
C ILE A 87 3.78 9.36 6.98
N ASP A 88 3.71 8.31 7.79
CA ASP A 88 4.77 7.30 7.87
C ASP A 88 4.50 6.12 6.95
N TYR A 89 3.23 5.73 6.85
CA TYR A 89 2.78 4.62 6.01
C TYR A 89 1.64 5.09 5.13
N SER A 90 1.69 4.79 3.85
CA SER A 90 0.61 5.08 2.91
C SER A 90 0.24 3.82 2.18
N VAL A 91 -1.05 3.45 2.21
CA VAL A 91 -1.59 2.30 1.50
C VAL A 91 -2.60 2.79 0.45
N ASN A 92 -2.21 2.62 -0.81
CA ASN A 92 -3.05 2.94 -1.95
C ASN A 92 -3.87 1.71 -2.34
N SER A 93 -5.03 1.53 -1.70
CA SER A 93 -5.93 0.39 -1.91
C SER A 93 -7.20 0.75 -2.68
N ALA A 94 -7.55 2.03 -2.78
CA ALA A 94 -8.71 2.48 -3.54
C ALA A 94 -8.66 1.95 -4.98
N GLY A 95 -9.73 1.27 -5.39
CA GLY A 95 -9.80 0.62 -6.69
C GLY A 95 -11.18 0.07 -7.00
N VAL A 96 -11.42 -0.22 -8.28
CA VAL A 96 -12.63 -0.86 -8.78
C VAL A 96 -12.35 -2.28 -9.28
N GLY A 97 -13.33 -3.15 -9.06
CA GLY A 97 -13.36 -4.53 -9.53
C GLY A 97 -14.15 -4.69 -10.83
N VAL A 98 -14.01 -5.87 -11.46
CA VAL A 98 -14.74 -6.17 -12.70
C VAL A 98 -16.15 -6.59 -12.35
N GLU A 99 -17.12 -5.85 -12.88
CA GLU A 99 -18.54 -6.18 -12.74
C GLU A 99 -19.06 -6.99 -13.94
N GLN A 100 -18.51 -6.72 -15.12
CA GLN A 100 -18.93 -7.36 -16.39
C GLN A 100 -17.70 -7.92 -17.13
N PRO A 101 -17.35 -9.20 -16.88
CA PRO A 101 -16.30 -9.87 -17.63
C PRO A 101 -16.70 -10.05 -19.09
N ALA A 102 -15.79 -9.79 -20.02
CA ALA A 102 -16.04 -9.92 -21.45
C ALA A 102 -14.79 -10.34 -22.20
N GLU A 103 -14.95 -11.19 -23.22
CA GLU A 103 -13.89 -11.52 -24.18
C GLU A 103 -13.27 -10.24 -24.74
N ILE A 104 -11.97 -10.27 -25.08
CA ILE A 104 -11.24 -9.07 -25.50
C ILE A 104 -11.89 -8.36 -26.72
N SER A 105 -12.51 -9.11 -27.62
CA SER A 105 -13.23 -8.58 -28.79
C SER A 105 -14.54 -7.83 -28.44
N LYS A 106 -15.03 -8.00 -27.21
CA LYS A 106 -16.25 -7.37 -26.67
C LYS A 106 -15.95 -6.49 -25.46
N ALA A 107 -14.68 -6.22 -25.17
CA ALA A 107 -14.29 -5.41 -24.03
C ALA A 107 -14.86 -3.99 -24.16
N SER A 108 -15.46 -3.50 -23.09
CA SER A 108 -16.02 -2.15 -23.05
C SER A 108 -14.90 -1.12 -22.86
N VAL A 109 -14.77 -0.19 -23.81
CA VAL A 109 -13.82 0.94 -23.71
C VAL A 109 -14.14 1.79 -22.48
N ARG A 110 -15.43 2.03 -22.19
CA ARG A 110 -15.85 2.81 -21.02
C ARG A 110 -15.44 2.15 -19.71
N GLU A 111 -15.58 0.82 -19.62
CA GLU A 111 -15.10 0.09 -18.43
C GLU A 111 -13.59 0.13 -18.32
N PHE A 112 -12.88 0.01 -19.44
CA PHE A 112 -11.43 0.17 -19.48
C PHE A 112 -11.01 1.56 -18.97
N GLU A 113 -11.64 2.63 -19.44
CA GLU A 113 -11.39 3.99 -18.99
C GLU A 113 -11.66 4.17 -17.50
N ARG A 114 -12.77 3.63 -16.98
CA ARG A 114 -13.10 3.66 -15.54
C ARG A 114 -11.98 3.03 -14.69
N PHE A 115 -11.45 1.90 -15.15
CA PHE A 115 -10.33 1.22 -14.51
C PHE A 115 -9.04 2.03 -14.53
N MET A 116 -8.70 2.62 -15.67
CA MET A 116 -7.52 3.48 -15.79
C MET A 116 -7.66 4.75 -14.93
N ASP A 117 -8.86 5.31 -14.85
CA ASP A 117 -9.12 6.54 -14.12
C ASP A 117 -9.06 6.35 -12.59
N VAL A 118 -9.55 5.21 -12.08
CA VAL A 118 -9.50 4.90 -10.64
C VAL A 118 -8.19 4.20 -10.27
N ASN A 119 -7.93 3.01 -10.82
CA ASN A 119 -6.86 2.14 -10.35
C ASN A 119 -5.46 2.64 -10.76
N VAL A 120 -5.34 3.37 -11.87
CA VAL A 120 -4.03 3.79 -12.38
C VAL A 120 -3.79 5.27 -12.06
N LYS A 121 -4.65 6.15 -12.56
CA LYS A 121 -4.53 7.60 -12.31
C LYS A 121 -4.66 7.90 -10.81
N GLY A 122 -5.61 7.26 -10.12
CA GLY A 122 -5.77 7.47 -8.68
C GLY A 122 -4.54 7.05 -7.87
N THR A 123 -3.99 5.87 -8.13
CA THR A 123 -2.72 5.45 -7.50
C THR A 123 -1.57 6.40 -7.82
N LEU A 124 -1.43 6.84 -9.08
CA LEU A 124 -0.40 7.80 -9.46
C LEU A 124 -0.51 9.11 -8.68
N LEU A 125 -1.73 9.66 -8.54
CA LEU A 125 -1.97 10.90 -7.81
C LEU A 125 -1.60 10.76 -6.33
N CYS A 126 -2.03 9.67 -5.68
CA CYS A 126 -1.66 9.40 -4.29
C CYS A 126 -0.16 9.22 -4.11
N VAL A 127 0.49 8.41 -4.96
CA VAL A 127 1.96 8.22 -4.93
C VAL A 127 2.67 9.55 -5.07
N ARG A 128 2.26 10.40 -6.02
CA ARG A 128 2.86 11.72 -6.25
C ARG A 128 2.71 12.63 -5.02
N ALA A 129 1.50 12.79 -4.49
CA ALA A 129 1.23 13.71 -3.38
C ALA A 129 1.90 13.25 -2.08
N VAL A 130 1.75 11.97 -1.72
CA VAL A 130 2.39 11.40 -0.54
C VAL A 130 3.90 11.42 -0.66
N SER A 131 4.45 11.12 -1.84
CA SER A 131 5.90 11.23 -2.06
C SER A 131 6.40 12.66 -1.84
N ALA A 132 5.69 13.67 -2.36
CA ALA A 132 6.06 15.07 -2.16
C ALA A 132 6.06 15.45 -0.67
N GLN A 133 5.07 14.99 0.10
CA GLN A 133 5.01 15.20 1.53
C GLN A 133 6.14 14.47 2.28
N MET A 134 6.35 13.18 2.02
CA MET A 134 7.41 12.41 2.66
C MET A 134 8.79 13.01 2.42
N LYS A 135 9.04 13.67 1.28
CA LYS A 135 10.28 14.39 1.02
C LYS A 135 10.52 15.57 1.97
N GLN A 136 9.48 16.15 2.57
CA GLN A 136 9.60 17.25 3.53
C GLN A 136 9.77 16.78 4.98
N GLN A 137 9.57 15.48 5.23
CA GLN A 137 9.63 14.91 6.57
C GLN A 137 11.06 14.56 6.99
N GLU A 138 11.32 14.66 8.29
CA GLU A 138 12.53 14.12 8.87
C GLU A 138 12.57 12.59 8.75
N ALA A 139 13.76 12.09 8.43
CA ALA A 139 13.98 10.65 8.30
C ALA A 139 13.81 9.97 9.64
N ARG A 140 13.10 8.85 9.63
CA ARG A 140 12.95 8.01 10.81
C ARG A 140 14.20 7.17 11.02
N HIS A 141 14.46 6.89 12.29
CA HIS A 141 15.57 6.07 12.72
C HIS A 141 15.03 4.92 13.56
N PHE A 142 15.57 3.74 13.32
CA PHE A 142 15.19 2.55 14.05
C PHE A 142 16.43 1.78 14.48
N SER A 143 16.39 1.28 15.72
CA SER A 143 17.40 0.36 16.23
C SER A 143 16.76 -0.98 16.56
N LEU A 144 17.35 -2.06 16.02
CA LEU A 144 16.86 -3.41 16.23
C LEU A 144 17.17 -3.93 17.65
N ARG A 145 18.23 -3.43 18.28
CA ARG A 145 18.66 -3.80 19.65
C ARG A 145 19.16 -2.55 20.36
N LYS A 146 18.95 -2.42 21.67
CA LYS A 146 19.45 -1.28 22.47
C LYS A 146 20.95 -0.97 22.27
N SER A 147 21.75 -1.97 21.93
CA SER A 147 23.19 -1.85 21.70
C SER A 147 23.60 -1.54 20.25
N THR A 148 22.67 -1.53 19.30
CA THR A 148 22.97 -1.25 17.88
C THR A 148 22.68 0.23 17.58
N PRO A 149 23.56 0.94 16.84
CA PRO A 149 23.26 2.29 16.37
C PRO A 149 21.94 2.32 15.61
N ALA A 150 21.13 3.35 15.85
CA ALA A 150 19.89 3.54 15.10
C ALA A 150 20.24 3.86 13.65
N ARG A 151 19.65 3.10 12.72
CA ARG A 151 19.83 3.32 11.28
C ARG A 151 18.64 4.09 10.73
N SER A 152 18.88 4.92 9.72
CA SER A 152 17.79 5.55 8.98
C SER A 152 16.93 4.48 8.31
N CYS A 153 15.60 4.62 8.37
CA CYS A 153 14.63 3.78 7.67
C CYS A 153 13.85 4.55 6.58
N GLY A 154 14.37 5.73 6.20
CA GLY A 154 13.75 6.62 5.23
C GLY A 154 12.72 7.56 5.86
N ARG A 155 11.96 8.25 5.01
CA ARG A 155 10.99 9.28 5.43
C ARG A 155 9.54 8.81 5.47
N GLY A 156 9.31 7.58 4.99
CA GLY A 156 8.02 6.89 5.01
C GLY A 156 8.03 5.68 4.07
N VAL A 157 6.90 4.99 3.99
CA VAL A 157 6.65 3.82 3.13
C VAL A 157 5.36 4.06 2.34
N ILE A 158 5.40 3.78 1.03
CA ILE A 158 4.22 3.79 0.18
C ILE A 158 4.01 2.38 -0.36
N ILE A 159 2.82 1.85 -0.12
CA ILE A 159 2.33 0.56 -0.59
C ILE A 159 1.26 0.82 -1.64
N ASN A 160 1.34 0.11 -2.76
CA ASN A 160 0.32 0.15 -3.80
C ASN A 160 -0.30 -1.24 -3.96
N LEU A 161 -1.63 -1.33 -3.87
CA LEU A 161 -2.31 -2.61 -3.92
C LEU A 161 -2.37 -3.13 -5.37
N GLY A 162 -1.51 -4.10 -5.66
CA GLY A 162 -1.44 -4.87 -6.90
C GLY A 162 -2.50 -5.97 -6.99
N SER A 163 -2.09 -7.11 -7.55
CA SER A 163 -2.84 -8.37 -7.75
C SER A 163 -1.93 -9.39 -8.47
N SER A 164 -2.20 -10.70 -8.44
CA SER A 164 -1.63 -11.68 -9.40
C SER A 164 -1.70 -11.19 -10.83
N ASN A 165 -2.79 -10.52 -11.20
CA ASN A 165 -2.97 -9.93 -12.52
C ASN A 165 -2.03 -8.73 -12.82
N SER A 166 -1.09 -8.43 -11.92
CA SER A 166 0.06 -7.56 -12.19
C SER A 166 1.24 -8.30 -12.85
N TYR A 167 1.19 -9.64 -12.85
CA TYR A 167 2.23 -10.54 -13.36
C TYR A 167 1.70 -11.53 -14.39
N VAL A 168 0.45 -11.96 -14.22
CA VAL A 168 -0.24 -12.87 -15.14
C VAL A 168 -1.48 -12.22 -15.74
N ALA A 169 -2.08 -12.88 -16.71
CA ALA A 169 -3.34 -12.44 -17.30
C ALA A 169 -4.45 -13.46 -16.99
N THR A 170 -5.62 -12.95 -16.65
CA THR A 170 -6.83 -13.77 -16.53
C THR A 170 -7.77 -13.45 -17.70
N PRO A 171 -8.33 -14.47 -18.39
CA PRO A 171 -9.28 -14.25 -19.46
C PRO A 171 -10.46 -13.36 -19.04
N ASN A 172 -10.97 -12.59 -19.99
CA ASN A 172 -12.18 -11.77 -19.87
C ASN A 172 -12.11 -10.56 -18.93
N ILE A 173 -10.93 -10.25 -18.36
CA ILE A 173 -10.74 -9.11 -17.45
C ILE A 173 -9.56 -8.21 -17.86
N VAL A 174 -9.51 -7.85 -19.14
CA VAL A 174 -8.42 -7.07 -19.76
C VAL A 174 -8.17 -5.73 -19.06
N GLN A 175 -9.23 -5.02 -18.69
CA GLN A 175 -9.19 -3.74 -17.98
C GLN A 175 -8.53 -3.86 -16.60
N TYR A 176 -8.85 -4.94 -15.87
CA TYR A 176 -8.26 -5.21 -14.57
C TYR A 176 -6.78 -5.56 -14.73
N THR A 177 -6.47 -6.50 -15.62
CA THR A 177 -5.09 -6.95 -15.91
C THR A 177 -4.20 -5.79 -16.34
N ALA A 178 -4.64 -4.97 -17.29
CA ALA A 178 -3.90 -3.80 -17.75
C ALA A 178 -3.69 -2.79 -16.61
N SER A 179 -4.73 -2.50 -15.82
CA SER A 179 -4.62 -1.56 -14.71
C SER A 179 -3.62 -2.02 -13.64
N LYS A 180 -3.60 -3.31 -13.30
CA LYS A 180 -2.72 -3.86 -12.27
C LYS A 180 -1.26 -3.98 -12.74
N HIS A 181 -1.03 -4.28 -14.01
CA HIS A 181 0.31 -4.12 -14.61
C HIS A 181 0.79 -2.67 -14.56
N ALA A 182 -0.08 -1.70 -14.84
CA ALA A 182 0.27 -0.28 -14.76
C ALA A 182 0.61 0.16 -13.32
N VAL A 183 -0.16 -0.27 -12.32
CA VAL A 183 0.15 -0.05 -10.90
C VAL A 183 1.52 -0.61 -10.51
N MET A 184 1.86 -1.79 -11.01
CA MET A 184 3.21 -2.36 -10.81
C MET A 184 4.30 -1.51 -11.45
N GLY A 185 4.06 -0.99 -12.66
CA GLY A 185 4.97 -0.05 -13.33
C GLY A 185 5.19 1.23 -12.54
N ILE A 186 4.11 1.83 -12.01
CA ILE A 186 4.18 3.01 -11.14
C ILE A 186 5.02 2.72 -9.90
N THR A 187 4.76 1.60 -9.23
CA THR A 187 5.49 1.19 -8.01
C THR A 187 6.98 1.02 -8.26
N ARG A 188 7.35 0.31 -9.34
CA ARG A 188 8.75 0.08 -9.72
C ARG A 188 9.46 1.39 -10.05
N ASN A 189 8.80 2.29 -10.78
CA ASN A 189 9.39 3.57 -11.14
C ASN A 189 9.57 4.48 -9.92
N ALA A 190 8.57 4.59 -9.05
CA ALA A 190 8.65 5.38 -7.82
C ALA A 190 9.71 4.82 -6.85
N GLY A 191 9.92 3.51 -6.84
CA GLY A 191 10.92 2.84 -6.02
C GLY A 191 12.34 2.77 -6.61
N ALA A 192 12.55 3.24 -7.85
CA ALA A 192 13.82 3.12 -8.54
C ALA A 192 14.93 3.98 -7.87
N PRO A 193 16.14 3.43 -7.68
CA PRO A 193 17.28 4.18 -7.14
C PRO A 193 17.55 5.46 -7.96
N GLY A 194 17.77 6.58 -7.27
CA GLY A 194 18.13 7.87 -7.89
C GLY A 194 16.98 8.82 -8.21
N PHE A 195 15.72 8.37 -8.23
CA PHE A 195 14.56 9.23 -8.54
C PHE A 195 13.62 9.52 -7.35
N SER A 196 13.65 8.67 -6.33
CA SER A 196 12.96 8.93 -5.07
C SER A 196 13.96 9.17 -3.94
N SER A 197 13.98 10.40 -3.42
CA SER A 197 14.58 10.72 -2.12
C SER A 197 13.80 10.12 -0.94
N ILE A 198 13.07 9.03 -1.19
CA ILE A 198 12.30 8.24 -0.22
C ILE A 198 13.12 7.04 0.25
N ARG A 199 14.11 6.56 -0.53
CA ARG A 199 15.17 5.60 -0.13
C ARG A 199 16.26 5.57 -1.21
N ASP A 200 17.47 6.02 -0.87
CA ASP A 200 18.67 5.81 -1.69
C ASP A 200 19.58 4.78 -0.99
N PRO A 201 19.61 3.51 -1.45
CA PRO A 201 20.50 2.50 -0.89
C PRO A 201 21.97 2.70 -1.26
N SER A 202 22.32 3.63 -2.17
CA SER A 202 23.72 3.87 -2.58
C SER A 202 24.60 4.52 -1.49
N GLN A 203 24.02 4.92 -0.35
CA GLN A 203 24.75 5.56 0.74
C GLN A 203 25.24 4.58 1.84
N PHE A 204 25.11 3.27 1.66
CA PHE A 204 25.53 2.29 2.66
C PHE A 204 26.45 1.21 2.08
N ASP A 205 27.74 1.31 2.42
CA ASP A 205 28.72 0.23 2.27
C ASP A 205 28.39 -0.89 3.25
N LEU A 206 27.82 -2.01 2.79
CA LEU A 206 27.90 -3.27 3.54
C LEU A 206 28.07 -4.51 2.64
N PRO A 207 28.83 -5.52 3.12
CA PRO A 207 29.30 -6.66 2.33
C PRO A 207 28.28 -7.81 2.32
N LEU A 208 28.00 -8.36 1.15
CA LEU A 208 27.02 -9.43 0.90
C LEU A 208 27.59 -10.84 1.16
N VAL A 209 26.88 -11.64 1.96
CA VAL A 209 26.93 -13.10 2.09
C VAL A 209 25.50 -13.54 2.47
N GLY A 210 24.82 -14.58 1.98
CA GLY A 210 25.04 -15.64 1.01
C GLY A 210 23.97 -16.74 1.25
N GLY A 211 23.21 -17.13 0.21
CA GLY A 211 22.66 -18.48 -0.07
C GLY A 211 21.60 -19.19 0.83
N ASN A 212 20.50 -19.59 0.15
CA ASN A 212 19.61 -20.79 0.31
C ASN A 212 18.80 -20.99 1.62
N SER A 213 17.59 -21.60 1.67
CA SER A 213 16.80 -22.48 0.77
C SER A 213 15.34 -22.60 1.24
N ASP A 214 14.44 -22.97 0.30
CA ASP A 214 13.17 -23.74 0.37
C ASP A 214 12.25 -23.72 1.62
N ASP A 215 10.95 -23.47 1.39
CA ASP A 215 9.88 -24.35 1.88
C ASP A 215 8.51 -24.11 1.18
N ARG A 216 7.75 -25.21 1.01
CA ARG A 216 6.41 -25.28 0.38
C ARG A 216 5.29 -25.03 1.41
N ALA A 217 4.20 -24.37 1.02
CA ALA A 217 2.96 -24.39 1.81
C ALA A 217 1.67 -24.34 0.97
N SER A 218 0.64 -24.93 1.56
CA SER A 218 -0.69 -25.33 1.10
C SER A 218 -1.72 -24.20 0.99
N GLY A 219 -2.72 -24.40 0.12
CA GLY A 219 -3.71 -23.41 -0.27
C GLY A 219 -4.89 -23.19 0.69
N GLY A 220 -5.48 -21.99 0.56
CA GLY A 220 -6.78 -21.57 1.08
C GLY A 220 -6.99 -20.07 0.88
N GLY A 221 -8.13 -19.66 0.30
CA GLY A 221 -8.62 -18.27 0.27
C GLY A 221 -8.08 -17.37 -0.85
N ARG A 222 -8.96 -16.82 -1.70
CA ARG A 222 -8.62 -15.96 -2.85
C ARG A 222 -8.74 -14.47 -2.50
N SER A 223 -7.61 -13.83 -2.22
CA SER A 223 -7.40 -12.38 -2.34
C SER A 223 -5.91 -12.09 -2.20
N GLU A 224 -5.32 -11.34 -3.16
CA GLU A 224 -3.87 -11.14 -3.23
C GLU A 224 -3.50 -9.66 -3.15
N PHE A 225 -2.54 -9.38 -2.29
CA PHE A 225 -2.13 -8.02 -1.97
C PHE A 225 -0.90 -7.61 -2.78
N GLY A 226 -0.86 -6.37 -3.26
CA GLY A 226 0.41 -5.63 -3.34
C GLY A 226 0.75 -5.18 -1.93
N ILE A 227 1.20 -6.15 -1.12
CA ILE A 227 1.52 -6.14 0.32
C ILE A 227 0.56 -5.37 1.25
N CYS A 228 -0.46 -6.05 1.77
CA CYS A 228 -0.54 -6.29 3.21
C CYS A 228 -0.30 -7.80 3.34
N ASP A 229 0.81 -8.15 3.99
CA ASP A 229 0.92 -9.48 4.56
C ASP A 229 -0.15 -9.61 5.66
N GLU A 230 -0.75 -10.78 5.76
CA GLU A 230 -1.45 -11.21 6.95
C GLU A 230 -0.37 -11.52 8.01
N SER A 231 0.33 -10.49 8.49
CA SER A 231 1.25 -10.42 9.66
C SER A 231 2.45 -9.48 9.46
N SER A 232 2.18 -8.17 9.46
CA SER A 232 3.03 -7.18 10.15
C SER A 232 4.56 -7.11 9.88
N GLY A 233 5.06 -7.57 8.72
CA GLY A 233 6.50 -7.56 8.40
C GLY A 233 7.01 -6.42 7.48
N ALA A 234 6.16 -5.90 6.59
CA ALA A 234 6.61 -5.16 5.41
C ALA A 234 6.64 -3.62 5.51
N ASP A 235 5.93 -3.06 6.50
CA ASP A 235 5.89 -1.60 6.69
C ASP A 235 6.78 -1.15 7.83
N GLY A 236 7.30 -2.12 8.57
CA GLY A 236 8.22 -1.86 9.66
C GLY A 236 9.64 -1.55 9.16
N PRO A 237 10.50 -1.12 10.09
CA PRO A 237 11.92 -0.97 9.85
C PRO A 237 12.57 -2.21 9.21
N ARG A 238 12.02 -3.40 9.43
CA ARG A 238 12.52 -4.68 8.87
C ARG A 238 12.53 -4.72 7.35
N ALA A 239 11.64 -3.98 6.67
CA ALA A 239 11.59 -3.89 5.21
C ALA A 239 12.29 -2.65 4.66
N SER A 240 13.13 -1.98 5.45
CA SER A 240 13.79 -0.73 5.02
C SER A 240 14.68 -0.86 3.78
N PHE A 241 15.07 -2.08 3.41
CA PHE A 241 15.89 -2.38 2.22
C PHE A 241 15.07 -2.90 1.04
N VAL A 242 13.75 -2.93 1.15
CA VAL A 242 12.84 -3.34 0.07
C VAL A 242 12.27 -2.07 -0.56
N THR A 243 12.52 -1.88 -1.85
CA THR A 243 11.96 -0.77 -2.65
C THR A 243 11.71 -1.24 -4.08
N GLY A 244 10.63 -0.74 -4.70
CA GLY A 244 10.26 -1.08 -6.09
C GLY A 244 9.91 -2.55 -6.32
N ALA A 245 9.82 -3.36 -5.26
CA ALA A 245 9.44 -4.76 -5.35
C ALA A 245 7.92 -4.89 -5.34
N GLY A 246 7.41 -5.86 -6.09
CA GLY A 246 6.06 -6.38 -5.86
C GLY A 246 6.18 -7.79 -5.31
N TRP A 247 5.46 -8.07 -4.23
CA TRP A 247 5.40 -9.39 -3.63
C TRP A 247 4.08 -10.06 -3.98
N MET A 248 4.17 -11.35 -4.25
CA MET A 248 3.03 -12.18 -4.59
C MET A 248 2.62 -12.92 -3.32
N VAL A 249 1.42 -12.64 -2.84
CA VAL A 249 0.84 -13.27 -1.64
C VAL A 249 -0.46 -13.92 -2.08
N ASP A 250 -0.36 -15.14 -2.61
CA ASP A 250 -1.44 -15.83 -3.31
C ASP A 250 -1.58 -17.32 -2.97
N GLY A 251 -0.90 -17.77 -1.92
CA GLY A 251 -0.85 -19.18 -1.54
C GLY A 251 -0.26 -20.08 -2.64
N GLY A 252 0.56 -19.53 -3.55
CA GLY A 252 1.15 -20.23 -4.68
C GLY A 252 0.23 -20.38 -5.89
N ALA A 253 -0.91 -19.68 -5.95
CA ALA A 253 -1.88 -19.79 -7.05
C ALA A 253 -1.25 -19.52 -8.43
N THR A 254 -0.40 -18.50 -8.54
CA THR A 254 0.27 -18.14 -9.79
C THR A 254 1.31 -19.18 -10.21
N LEU A 255 1.88 -19.92 -9.26
CA LEU A 255 2.77 -21.06 -9.56
C LEU A 255 1.99 -22.26 -10.11
N GLN A 256 0.70 -22.39 -9.75
CA GLN A 256 -0.19 -23.45 -10.25
C GLN A 256 -0.79 -23.13 -11.63
N LEU A 257 -0.76 -21.86 -12.05
CA LEU A 257 -1.19 -21.44 -13.39
C LEU A 257 -0.12 -21.68 -14.47
N GLN A 258 1.01 -22.30 -14.13
CA GLN A 258 1.98 -22.78 -15.11
C GLN A 258 1.46 -24.07 -15.77
N THR A 259 1.16 -23.93 -17.07
CA THR A 259 0.70 -24.90 -18.10
C THR A 259 -0.76 -25.30 -18.08
#